data_AF-A0A4P2QBK7-F1
#
_entry.id   AF-A0A4P2QBK7-F1
#
_cell.length_a   1.000
_cell.length_b   1.000
_cell.length_c   1.000
_cell.angle_alpha   90.00
_cell.angle_beta   90.00
_cell.angle_gamma   90.00
#
_symmetry.space_group_name_H-M   'P 1'
#
loop_
_entity.id
_entity.type
_entity.pdbx_description
1 polymer ?
#
loop_
_entity_poly.entity_id
_entity_poly.type
_entity_poly.pdbx_seq_one_letter_code
_entity_poly.pdbx_strand_id
1 'polypeptide(L)'
;MPTPQKPVTSAHLLATAAHLNFRATCRDRSGSTLGVLVDASGAQQYLMIASGGAEGTWALSSELPVGVAPFLLYESAANVLRGGSLSEDGSISYYGALYTIESWFDGATRAAKVSGSA
;
A
#
# COMPACT_ATOMS: atom_id res chain seq x y z
N MET A 1 15.73 -12.40 -19.55
CA MET A 1 14.38 -12.39 -18.93
C MET A 1 14.34 -11.17 -18.03
N PRO A 2 13.50 -10.15 -18.28
CA PRO A 2 13.36 -9.06 -17.31
C PRO A 2 12.84 -9.67 -16.01
N THR A 3 13.51 -9.39 -14.89
CA THR A 3 12.97 -9.70 -13.56
C THR A 3 11.65 -8.96 -13.42
N PRO A 4 10.58 -9.59 -12.89
CA PRO A 4 9.35 -8.87 -12.58
C PRO A 4 9.72 -7.71 -11.65
N GLN A 5 9.61 -6.48 -12.12
CA GLN A 5 9.84 -5.34 -11.24
C GLN A 5 8.73 -5.34 -10.19
N LYS A 6 9.06 -4.96 -8.96
CA LYS A 6 8.04 -4.76 -7.92
C LYS A 6 7.43 -3.38 -8.12
N PRO A 7 6.14 -3.19 -7.78
CA PRO A 7 5.55 -1.87 -7.90
C PRO A 7 6.28 -0.87 -7.02
N VAL A 8 6.55 0.32 -7.57
CA VAL A 8 7.37 1.34 -6.90
C VAL A 8 6.51 2.24 -6.02
N THR A 9 7.03 2.62 -4.86
CA THR A 9 6.42 3.64 -3.98
C THR A 9 6.84 5.03 -4.47
N SER A 10 5.89 5.94 -4.63
CA SER A 10 6.19 7.32 -5.02
C SER A 10 6.09 8.29 -3.83
N ALA A 11 6.80 9.41 -3.91
CA ALA A 11 6.69 10.49 -2.91
C ALA A 11 5.26 11.04 -2.85
N HIS A 12 4.56 11.10 -3.99
CA HIS A 12 3.17 11.53 -4.06
C HIS A 12 2.22 10.59 -3.29
N LEU A 13 2.44 9.27 -3.39
CA LEU A 13 1.69 8.31 -2.59
C LEU A 13 1.86 8.54 -1.09
N LEU A 14 3.11 8.69 -0.62
CA LEU A 14 3.38 8.92 0.81
C LEU A 14 2.79 10.25 1.30
N ALA A 15 2.98 11.32 0.52
CA ALA A 15 2.42 12.63 0.84
C ALA A 15 0.90 12.57 0.95
N THR A 16 0.22 11.84 0.06
CA THR A 16 -1.22 11.65 0.10
C THR A 16 -1.63 10.80 1.31
N ALA A 17 -0.97 9.67 1.53
CA ALA A 17 -1.27 8.75 2.62
C ALA A 17 -1.10 9.42 3.99
N ALA A 18 -0.11 10.30 4.17
CA ALA A 18 0.13 11.03 5.42
C ALA A 18 -1.08 11.81 5.95
N HIS A 19 -2.03 12.17 5.07
CA HIS A 19 -3.26 12.89 5.42
C HIS A 19 -4.47 11.97 5.65
N LEU A 20 -4.31 10.65 5.52
CA LEU A 20 -5.38 9.67 5.62
C LEU A 20 -5.34 8.92 6.96
N ASN A 21 -6.48 8.35 7.32
CA ASN A 21 -6.63 7.48 8.48
C ASN A 21 -6.78 6.04 8.04
N PHE A 22 -6.25 5.11 8.83
CA PHE A 22 -6.50 3.69 8.62
C PHE A 22 -7.85 3.31 9.23
N ARG A 23 -8.70 2.64 8.46
CA ARG A 23 -9.96 2.03 8.92
C ARG A 23 -9.88 0.52 8.72
N ALA A 24 -9.85 -0.23 9.82
CA ALA A 24 -9.91 -1.68 9.80
C ALA A 24 -11.23 -2.16 9.18
N THR A 25 -11.16 -3.21 8.36
CA THR A 25 -12.33 -3.81 7.68
C THR A 25 -12.49 -5.28 8.00
N CYS A 26 -11.40 -6.03 8.09
CA CYS A 26 -11.44 -7.46 8.37
C CYS A 26 -10.12 -7.93 9.00
N ARG A 27 -10.06 -9.23 9.30
CA ARG A 27 -8.82 -9.92 9.69
C ARG A 27 -8.53 -11.02 8.69
N ASP A 28 -7.25 -11.25 8.41
CA ASP A 28 -6.83 -12.40 7.62
C ASP A 28 -6.87 -13.70 8.43
N ARG A 29 -6.53 -14.82 7.79
CA ARG A 29 -6.52 -16.15 8.43
C ARG A 29 -5.49 -16.28 9.57
N SER A 30 -4.48 -15.43 9.61
CA SER A 30 -3.49 -15.38 10.70
C SER A 30 -3.97 -14.53 11.89
N GLY A 31 -5.10 -13.83 11.74
CA GLY A 31 -5.64 -12.89 12.73
C GLY A 31 -5.11 -11.46 12.56
N SER A 32 -4.32 -11.18 11.52
CA SER A 32 -3.76 -9.86 11.25
C SER A 32 -4.82 -8.92 10.69
N THR A 33 -4.83 -7.66 11.15
CA THR A 33 -5.81 -6.65 10.73
C THR A 33 -5.55 -6.18 9.30
N LEU A 34 -6.60 -6.21 8.49
CA LEU A 34 -6.66 -5.64 7.16
C LEU A 34 -7.67 -4.48 7.13
N GLY A 35 -7.38 -3.47 6.31
CA GLY A 35 -8.22 -2.28 6.22
C GLY A 35 -7.96 -1.46 4.98
N VAL A 36 -8.47 -0.22 5.03
CA VAL A 36 -8.39 0.75 3.94
C VAL A 36 -7.92 2.09 4.49
N LEU A 37 -7.43 2.96 3.62
CA LEU A 37 -7.21 4.36 3.98
C LEU A 37 -8.48 5.16 3.71
N VAL A 38 -8.79 6.10 4.60
CA VAL A 38 -9.93 7.00 4.48
C VAL A 38 -9.50 8.44 4.70
N ASP A 39 -10.13 9.37 4.00
CA ASP A 39 -9.91 10.79 4.24
C ASP A 39 -10.65 11.29 5.50
N ALA A 40 -10.52 12.58 5.79
CA ALA A 40 -11.16 13.21 6.95
C ALA A 40 -12.70 13.15 6.93
N SER A 41 -13.33 12.97 5.76
CA SER A 41 -14.78 12.76 5.63
C SER A 41 -15.18 11.30 5.86
N GLY A 42 -14.21 10.39 5.95
CA GLY A 42 -14.43 8.95 6.05
C GLY A 42 -14.63 8.26 4.70
N ALA A 43 -14.44 8.99 3.59
CA ALA A 43 -14.48 8.42 2.26
C ALA A 43 -13.23 7.58 1.98
N GLN A 44 -13.44 6.41 1.37
CA GLN A 44 -12.39 5.43 1.14
C GLN A 44 -11.47 5.85 -0.01
N GLN A 45 -10.18 5.71 0.23
CA GLN A 45 -9.12 5.84 -0.77
C GLN A 45 -8.61 4.44 -1.10
N TYR A 46 -8.77 4.05 -2.36
CA TYR A 46 -8.42 2.74 -2.87
C TYR A 46 -6.93 2.67 -3.21
N LEU A 47 -6.21 1.77 -2.56
CA LEU A 47 -4.84 1.45 -2.95
C LEU A 47 -4.87 0.54 -4.19
N MET A 48 -4.16 0.94 -5.23
CA MET A 48 -4.06 0.20 -6.49
C MET A 48 -2.68 0.36 -7.12
N ILE A 49 -2.40 -0.47 -8.12
CA ILE A 49 -1.21 -0.33 -8.96
C ILE A 49 -1.67 0.36 -10.25
N ALA A 50 -1.22 1.59 -10.49
CA ALA A 50 -1.50 2.32 -11.72
C ALA A 50 -0.76 1.68 -12.91
N SER A 51 -1.40 1.65 -14.07
CA SER A 51 -1.01 0.90 -15.28
C SER A 51 0.48 0.95 -15.61
N GLY A 52 1.13 -0.23 -15.54
CA GLY A 52 2.52 -0.47 -15.93
C GLY A 52 2.94 -1.95 -15.84
N GLY A 53 1.99 -2.91 -15.93
CA GLY A 53 2.31 -4.33 -15.68
C GLY A 53 2.87 -4.57 -14.26
N ALA A 54 3.78 -5.55 -14.11
CA ALA A 54 4.50 -5.77 -12.84
C ALA A 54 5.32 -4.53 -12.41
N GLU A 55 5.68 -3.66 -13.36
CA GLU A 55 6.48 -2.45 -13.19
C GLU A 55 5.66 -1.21 -12.74
N GLY A 56 4.39 -1.40 -12.35
CA GLY A 56 3.48 -0.30 -12.03
C GLY A 56 3.87 0.51 -10.78
N THR A 57 3.23 1.65 -10.58
CA THR A 57 3.44 2.48 -9.37
C THR A 57 2.26 2.34 -8.44
N TRP A 58 2.53 2.23 -7.13
CA TRP A 58 1.48 2.29 -6.12
C TRP A 58 0.80 3.66 -6.12
N ALA A 59 -0.53 3.66 -6.16
CA ALA A 59 -1.34 4.86 -6.19
C ALA A 59 -2.57 4.73 -5.28
N LEU A 60 -3.01 5.88 -4.76
CA LEU A 60 -4.31 6.02 -4.10
C LEU A 60 -5.27 6.69 -5.05
N SER A 61 -6.50 6.21 -5.08
CA SER A 61 -7.57 6.79 -5.89
C SER A 61 -8.86 6.85 -5.08
N SER A 62 -9.64 7.92 -5.25
CA SER A 62 -10.99 8.02 -4.69
C SER A 62 -12.00 7.19 -5.48
N GLU A 63 -11.68 6.84 -6.73
CA GLU A 63 -12.53 6.04 -7.61
C GLU A 63 -11.75 4.85 -8.15
N LEU A 64 -12.40 3.69 -8.24
CA LEU A 64 -11.80 2.49 -8.82
C LEU A 64 -12.06 2.44 -10.32
N PRO A 65 -11.02 2.41 -11.17
CA PRO A 65 -11.20 2.18 -12.59
C PRO A 65 -11.87 0.83 -12.86
N VAL A 66 -12.68 0.77 -13.91
CA VAL A 66 -13.37 -0.47 -14.31
C VAL A 66 -12.34 -1.57 -14.58
N GLY A 67 -12.54 -2.73 -13.97
CA GLY A 67 -11.65 -3.89 -14.12
C GLY A 67 -10.41 -3.89 -13.21
N VAL A 68 -10.24 -2.87 -12.36
CA VAL A 68 -9.17 -2.83 -11.36
C VAL A 68 -9.71 -3.28 -9.99
N ALA A 69 -9.02 -4.22 -9.36
CA ALA A 69 -9.31 -4.63 -7.99
C ALA A 69 -8.38 -3.88 -7.01
N PRO A 70 -8.92 -3.23 -5.96
CA PRO A 70 -8.11 -2.58 -4.94
C PRO A 70 -7.35 -3.59 -4.09
N PHE A 71 -6.30 -3.13 -3.43
CA PHE A 71 -5.61 -3.84 -2.37
C PHE A 71 -6.10 -3.34 -1.00
N LEU A 72 -6.40 -4.28 -0.10
CA LEU A 72 -6.50 -3.96 1.32
C LEU A 72 -5.09 -3.73 1.88
N LEU A 73 -4.98 -2.97 2.96
CA LEU A 73 -3.71 -2.73 3.64
C LEU A 73 -3.66 -3.52 4.93
N TYR A 74 -2.55 -4.21 5.16
CA TYR A 74 -2.18 -4.57 6.52
C TYR A 74 -1.96 -3.31 7.34
N GLU A 75 -2.34 -3.34 8.61
CA GLU A 75 -2.19 -2.18 9.50
C GLU A 75 -0.73 -1.67 9.57
N SER A 76 0.25 -2.58 9.56
CA SER A 76 1.67 -2.23 9.48
C SER A 76 2.04 -1.49 8.19
N ALA A 77 1.51 -1.91 7.05
CA ALA A 77 1.72 -1.24 5.77
C ALA A 77 1.04 0.13 5.74
N ALA A 78 -0.15 0.26 6.31
CA ALA A 78 -0.82 1.55 6.46
C ALA A 78 -0.01 2.49 7.36
N ASN A 79 0.60 2.01 8.44
CA ASN A 79 1.45 2.84 9.30
C ASN A 79 2.70 3.34 8.57
N VAL A 80 3.38 2.47 7.83
CA VAL A 80 4.56 2.83 7.02
C VAL A 80 4.19 3.84 5.92
N LEU A 81 3.08 3.65 5.21
CA LEU A 81 2.65 4.59 4.17
C LEU A 81 2.34 5.98 4.72
N ARG A 82 1.75 6.05 5.92
CA ARG A 82 1.31 7.32 6.53
C ARG A 82 2.42 8.07 7.24
N GLY A 83 3.38 7.36 7.84
CA GLY A 83 4.43 7.96 8.67
C GLY A 83 5.84 7.85 8.09
N GLY A 84 6.01 7.14 6.98
CA GLY A 84 7.31 6.91 6.36
C GLY A 84 7.75 8.03 5.43
N SER A 85 9.05 8.05 5.13
CA SER A 85 9.68 8.96 4.18
C SER A 85 10.33 8.16 3.05
N LEU A 86 10.23 8.65 1.81
CA LEU A 86 10.83 7.98 0.66
C LEU A 86 12.35 8.12 0.69
N SER A 87 13.06 7.01 0.55
CA SER A 87 14.50 6.94 0.35
C SER A 87 14.87 7.06 -1.14
N GLU A 88 16.14 7.37 -1.44
CA GLU A 88 16.63 7.51 -2.82
C GLU A 88 16.50 6.21 -3.64
N ASP A 89 16.52 5.06 -2.99
CA ASP A 89 16.38 3.73 -3.61
C ASP A 89 14.90 3.30 -3.81
N GLY A 90 13.94 4.17 -3.45
CA GLY A 90 12.50 3.88 -3.56
C GLY A 90 11.93 3.07 -2.39
N SER A 91 12.75 2.73 -1.39
CA SER A 91 12.27 2.20 -0.11
C SER A 91 11.65 3.31 0.74
N ILE A 92 10.96 2.91 1.81
CA ILE A 92 10.32 3.80 2.78
C ILE A 92 11.08 3.67 4.10
N SER A 93 11.71 4.75 4.53
CA SER A 93 12.27 4.85 5.88
C SER A 93 11.16 5.10 6.89
N TYR A 94 11.05 4.25 7.91
CA TYR A 94 10.08 4.39 8.98
C TYR A 94 10.65 3.82 10.28
N TYR A 95 10.66 4.61 11.36
CA TYR A 95 11.23 4.24 12.66
C TYR A 95 12.63 3.59 12.61
N GLY A 96 13.52 4.10 11.75
CA GLY A 96 14.91 3.62 11.67
C GLY A 96 15.12 2.36 10.84
N ALA A 97 14.07 1.79 10.25
CA ALA A 97 14.13 0.66 9.33
C ALA A 97 13.72 1.06 7.90
N LEU A 98 14.08 0.24 6.92
CA LEU A 98 13.70 0.42 5.52
C LEU A 98 12.67 -0.63 5.10
N TYR A 99 11.60 -0.16 4.49
CA TYR A 99 10.47 -0.99 4.06
C TYR A 99 10.18 -0.81 2.57
N THR A 100 9.59 -1.84 1.96
CA THR A 100 8.99 -1.76 0.63
C THR A 100 7.55 -2.26 0.70
N ILE A 101 6.66 -1.66 -0.09
CA ILE A 101 5.27 -2.13 -0.20
C ILE A 101 5.21 -3.24 -1.23
N GLU A 102 4.69 -4.38 -0.81
CA GLU A 102 4.54 -5.57 -1.64
C GLU A 102 3.08 -5.97 -1.79
N SER A 103 2.73 -6.41 -2.99
CA SER A 103 1.45 -7.04 -3.23
C SER A 103 1.45 -8.47 -2.67
N TRP A 104 0.32 -8.86 -2.12
CA TRP A 104 0.06 -10.18 -1.55
C TRP A 104 -1.31 -10.66 -2.00
N PHE A 105 -1.42 -11.95 -2.31
CA PHE A 105 -2.68 -12.58 -2.66
C PHE A 105 -2.75 -13.98 -2.05
N ASP A 106 -3.80 -14.26 -1.30
CA ASP A 106 -3.96 -15.53 -0.59
C ASP A 106 -4.99 -16.49 -1.24
N GLY A 107 -5.41 -16.17 -2.47
CA GLY A 107 -6.46 -16.88 -3.21
C GLY A 107 -7.84 -16.23 -3.12
N ALA A 108 -8.09 -15.42 -2.09
CA ALA A 108 -9.36 -14.71 -1.91
C ALA A 108 -9.17 -13.20 -1.76
N THR A 109 -8.12 -12.77 -1.07
CA THR A 109 -7.88 -11.38 -0.69
C THR A 109 -6.62 -10.85 -1.36
N ARG A 110 -6.74 -9.68 -2.00
CA ARG A 110 -5.59 -8.88 -2.44
C ARG A 110 -5.24 -7.89 -1.35
N ALA A 111 -4.02 -7.98 -0.85
CA ALA A 111 -3.51 -7.13 0.21
C ALA A 111 -2.15 -6.52 -0.15
N ALA A 112 -1.82 -5.40 0.47
CA ALA A 112 -0.52 -4.78 0.46
C ALA A 112 0.10 -4.93 1.86
N LYS A 113 1.32 -5.48 1.89
CA LYS A 113 2.11 -5.66 3.11
C LYS A 113 3.44 -4.93 2.97
N VAL A 114 4.14 -4.77 4.08
CA VAL A 114 5.52 -4.28 4.08
C VAL A 114 6.49 -5.46 4.17
N SER A 115 7.59 -5.39 3.42
CA SER A 115 8.78 -6.21 3.63
C SER A 115 9.96 -5.29 3.91
N GLY A 116 10.82 -5.65 4.86
CA GLY A 116 11.93 -4.80 5.28
C GLY A 116 12.84 -5.48 6.27
N SER A 117 14.06 -4.97 6.38
CA SER A 117 15.07 -5.37 7.36
C SER A 117 15.04 -4.35 8.50
N ALA A 118 14.69 -4.81 9.71
CA ALA A 118 14.89 -4.03 10.93
C ALA A 118 16.31 -4.27 11.47
#